data_AF-A0A2N4XXU2-F1
#
_entry.id   AF-A0A2N4XXU2-F1
#
_cell.length_a   1.000
_cell.length_b   1.000
_cell.length_c   1.000
_cell.angle_alpha   90.00
_cell.angle_beta   90.00
_cell.angle_gamma   90.00
#
_symmetry.space_group_name_H-M   'P 1'
#
loop_
_entity.id
_entity.type
_entity.pdbx_description
1 polymer ?
#
loop_
_entity_poly.entity_id
_entity_poly.type
_entity_poly.pdbx_seq_one_letter_code
_entity_poly.pdbx_strand_id
1 'polypeptide(L)'
;MGKWITRGLVVAVLGYGGYGLWEYYRGGFFSRPDMPEGAFSISYENGLRAILVDVPNQQENRRYFGFPQDVPHYLRDAWATCSPPTEEERPNADKFIADRNMPGERFEVVCRLQVDDDLVIRGLITSVPRL
;
A
#
# COMPACT_ATOMS: atom_id res chain seq x y z
N MET A 1 36.08 -29.88 -8.19
CA MET A 1 35.47 -28.65 -8.72
C MET A 1 33.94 -28.63 -8.57
N GLY A 2 33.22 -29.71 -8.93
CA GLY A 2 31.74 -29.78 -8.84
C GLY A 2 31.12 -29.49 -7.46
N LYS A 3 31.69 -29.98 -6.35
CA LYS A 3 31.14 -29.72 -4.99
C LYS A 3 31.12 -28.23 -4.61
N TRP A 4 32.06 -27.43 -5.11
CA TRP A 4 32.10 -25.98 -4.85
C TRP A 4 31.07 -25.23 -5.68
N ILE A 5 30.83 -25.66 -6.93
CA ILE A 5 29.77 -25.13 -7.78
C ILE A 5 28.39 -25.44 -7.16
N THR A 6 28.15 -26.67 -6.72
CA THR A 6 26.90 -27.05 -6.05
C THR A 6 26.67 -26.24 -4.77
N ARG A 7 27.71 -26.04 -3.95
CA ARG A 7 27.62 -25.18 -2.75
C ARG A 7 27.31 -23.73 -3.09
N GLY A 8 27.95 -23.18 -4.12
CA GLY A 8 27.67 -21.82 -4.59
C GLY A 8 26.22 -21.65 -5.04
N LEU A 9 25.68 -22.61 -5.79
CA LEU A 9 24.27 -22.63 -6.20
C LEU A 9 23.32 -22.69 -5.00
N VAL A 10 23.61 -23.55 -4.02
CA VAL A 10 22.77 -23.65 -2.80
C VAL A 10 22.77 -22.31 -2.03
N VAL A 11 23.92 -21.66 -1.88
CA VAL A 11 24.00 -20.35 -1.23
C VAL A 11 23.22 -19.30 -2.00
N ALA A 12 23.31 -19.29 -3.33
CA ALA A 12 22.55 -18.35 -4.16
C ALA A 12 21.02 -18.56 -4.02
N VAL A 13 20.56 -19.81 -4.03
CA VAL A 13 19.13 -20.15 -3.85
C VAL A 13 18.65 -19.75 -2.45
N LEU A 14 19.43 -20.05 -1.40
CA LEU A 14 19.07 -19.68 -0.03
C LEU A 14 19.06 -18.16 0.17
N GLY A 15 20.04 -17.46 -0.41
CA GLY A 15 20.10 -16.00 -0.38
C GLY A 15 18.89 -15.37 -1.07
N TYR A 16 18.56 -15.83 -2.27
CA TYR A 16 17.41 -15.35 -3.04
C TYR A 16 16.08 -15.65 -2.33
N GLY A 17 15.90 -16.89 -1.85
CA GLY A 17 14.69 -17.29 -1.12
C GLY A 17 14.51 -16.54 0.20
N GLY A 18 15.60 -16.39 0.97
CA GLY A 18 15.59 -15.62 2.21
C GLY A 18 15.27 -14.14 1.99
N TYR A 19 15.84 -13.53 0.95
CA TYR A 19 15.52 -12.16 0.55
C TYR A 19 14.05 -11.99 0.17
N GLY A 20 13.51 -12.91 -0.63
CA GLY A 20 12.09 -12.88 -1.01
C GLY A 20 11.15 -13.01 0.18
N LEU A 21 11.45 -13.90 1.13
CA LEU A 21 10.68 -14.04 2.37
C LEU A 21 10.77 -12.78 3.26
N TRP A 22 11.94 -12.14 3.31
CA TRP A 22 12.14 -10.92 4.07
C TRP A 22 11.36 -9.74 3.49
N GLU A 23 11.37 -9.56 2.17
CA GLU A 23 10.55 -8.56 1.47
C GLU A 23 9.05 -8.80 1.71
N TYR A 24 8.61 -10.07 1.63
CA TYR A 24 7.23 -10.43 1.88
C TYR A 24 6.79 -10.15 3.33
N TYR A 25 7.66 -10.42 4.30
CA TYR A 25 7.46 -10.09 5.71
C TYR A 25 7.40 -8.58 5.94
N ARG A 26 8.35 -7.82 5.39
CA ARG A 26 8.41 -6.37 5.52
C ARG A 26 7.19 -5.68 4.93
N GLY A 27 6.69 -6.20 3.80
CA GLY A 27 5.44 -5.77 3.17
C GLY A 27 4.17 -6.12 3.98
N GLY A 28 4.28 -6.88 5.07
CA GLY A 28 3.15 -7.24 5.92
C GLY A 28 2.18 -8.23 5.29
N PHE A 29 2.55 -8.88 4.19
CA PHE A 29 1.66 -9.73 3.42
C PHE A 29 1.23 -11.00 4.17
N PHE A 30 2.02 -11.46 5.15
CA PHE A 30 1.61 -12.55 6.07
C PHE A 30 0.42 -12.19 6.98
N SER A 31 0.23 -10.89 7.25
CA SER A 31 -0.85 -10.38 8.10
C SER A 31 -1.96 -9.71 7.31
N ARG A 32 -1.91 -9.82 5.96
CA ARG A 32 -2.92 -9.20 5.10
C ARG A 32 -4.25 -9.92 5.28
N PRO A 33 -5.34 -9.20 5.60
CA PRO A 33 -6.69 -9.76 5.62
C PRO A 33 -7.10 -10.36 4.28
N ASP A 34 -8.13 -11.19 4.31
CA ASP A 34 -8.78 -11.67 3.09
C ASP A 34 -9.29 -10.49 2.25
N MET A 35 -9.00 -10.52 0.95
CA MET A 35 -9.33 -9.42 0.04
C MET A 35 -10.77 -9.56 -0.47
N PRO A 36 -11.58 -8.49 -0.41
CA PRO A 36 -12.88 -8.47 -1.08
C PRO A 36 -12.76 -8.67 -2.59
N GLU A 37 -13.84 -9.10 -3.23
CA GLU A 37 -13.86 -9.27 -4.69
C GLU A 37 -13.61 -7.93 -5.40
N GLY A 38 -12.76 -7.94 -6.42
CA GLY A 38 -12.38 -6.74 -7.16
C GLY A 38 -11.41 -5.81 -6.42
N ALA A 39 -11.10 -6.07 -5.15
CA ALA A 39 -10.13 -5.30 -4.38
C ALA A 39 -8.70 -5.64 -4.76
N PHE A 40 -7.78 -4.70 -4.50
CA PHE A 40 -6.34 -4.94 -4.64
C PHE A 40 -5.57 -4.27 -3.52
N SER A 41 -4.42 -4.84 -3.17
CA SER A 41 -3.59 -4.36 -2.07
C SER A 41 -2.33 -3.66 -2.55
N ILE A 42 -1.94 -2.58 -1.87
CA ILE A 42 -0.63 -1.94 -2.04
C ILE A 42 0.04 -1.82 -0.66
N SER A 43 1.31 -2.21 -0.57
CA SER A 43 2.16 -1.94 0.60
C SER A 43 3.23 -0.93 0.21
N TYR A 44 3.30 0.18 0.96
CA TYR A 44 4.28 1.23 0.75
C TYR A 44 5.45 1.10 1.73
N GLU A 45 6.65 1.49 1.30
CA GLU A 45 7.83 1.51 2.16
C GLU A 45 7.71 2.48 3.36
N ASN A 46 6.82 3.47 3.26
CA ASN A 46 6.50 4.41 4.34
C ASN A 46 5.54 3.84 5.41
N GLY A 47 5.27 2.53 5.35
CA GLY A 47 4.46 1.80 6.32
C GLY A 47 2.96 1.83 6.07
N LEU A 48 2.47 2.57 5.06
CA LEU A 48 1.06 2.48 4.68
C LEU A 48 0.79 1.13 4.00
N ARG A 49 -0.10 0.32 4.58
CA ARG A 49 -0.59 -0.92 4.00
C ARG A 49 -2.07 -0.76 3.69
N ALA A 50 -2.42 -0.90 2.43
CA ALA A 50 -3.71 -0.48 1.90
C ALA A 50 -4.40 -1.61 1.14
N ILE A 51 -5.69 -1.80 1.39
CA ILE A 51 -6.60 -2.61 0.58
C ILE A 51 -7.56 -1.64 -0.09
N LEU A 52 -7.42 -1.45 -1.40
CA LEU A 52 -8.27 -0.56 -2.18
C LEU A 52 -9.51 -1.31 -2.64
N VAL A 53 -10.68 -0.77 -2.29
CA VAL A 53 -12.01 -1.26 -2.66
C VAL A 53 -12.73 -0.18 -3.48
N ASP A 54 -13.66 -0.60 -4.34
CA ASP A 54 -14.47 0.29 -5.19
C ASP A 54 -13.67 1.23 -6.10
N VAL A 55 -12.43 0.86 -6.41
CA VAL A 55 -11.55 1.58 -7.34
C VAL A 55 -11.03 0.62 -8.40
N PRO A 56 -11.05 0.98 -9.69
CA PRO A 56 -10.48 0.13 -10.73
C PRO A 56 -8.97 -0.02 -10.52
N ASN A 57 -8.48 -1.26 -10.55
CA ASN A 57 -7.05 -1.54 -10.48
C ASN A 57 -6.35 -1.03 -11.76
N GLN A 58 -5.71 0.13 -11.67
CA GLN A 58 -4.93 0.72 -12.76
C GLN A 58 -3.43 0.70 -12.47
N GLN A 59 -2.97 -0.24 -11.64
CA GLN A 59 -1.55 -0.36 -11.29
C GLN A 59 -0.63 -0.62 -12.50
N GLU A 60 -1.16 -0.97 -13.67
CA GLU A 60 -0.37 -1.07 -14.90
C GLU A 60 -0.15 0.29 -15.56
N ASN A 61 -1.17 1.16 -15.55
CA ASN A 61 -1.19 2.43 -16.28
C ASN A 61 -0.91 3.65 -15.38
N ARG A 62 -0.99 3.49 -14.06
CA ARG A 62 -0.87 4.56 -13.09
C ARG A 62 0.10 4.18 -11.97
N ARG A 63 0.83 5.17 -11.46
CA ARG A 63 1.69 5.05 -10.29
C ARG A 63 0.96 5.64 -9.09
N TYR A 64 0.77 4.83 -8.06
CA TYR A 64 0.05 5.22 -6.84
C TYR A 64 1.05 5.70 -5.79
N PHE A 65 0.69 6.73 -5.04
CA PHE A 65 1.48 7.32 -3.96
C PHE A 65 0.67 7.29 -2.67
N GLY A 66 1.23 6.68 -1.63
CA GLY A 66 0.62 6.62 -0.30
C GLY A 66 1.12 7.74 0.60
N PHE A 67 0.19 8.43 1.25
CA PHE A 67 0.46 9.50 2.23
C PHE A 67 -0.05 9.06 3.60
N PRO A 68 0.79 8.38 4.41
CA PRO A 68 0.41 7.97 5.76
C PRO A 68 0.14 9.20 6.64
N GLN A 69 -0.89 9.10 7.48
CA GLN A 69 -1.11 10.05 8.56
C GLN A 69 -0.30 9.65 9.80
N ASP A 70 -0.07 10.61 10.70
CA ASP A 70 0.54 10.33 11.99
C ASP A 70 -0.49 9.64 12.88
N VAL A 71 -0.27 8.34 13.11
CA VAL A 71 -1.13 7.49 13.92
C VAL A 71 -0.30 6.86 15.05
N PRO A 72 -0.96 6.47 16.16
CA PRO A 72 -0.31 5.72 17.24
C PRO A 72 0.50 4.53 16.70
N HIS A 73 1.62 4.24 17.36
CA HIS A 73 2.61 3.27 16.88
C HIS A 73 2.02 1.88 16.56
N TYR A 74 1.01 1.43 17.32
CA TYR A 74 0.36 0.14 17.13
C TYR A 74 -0.57 0.07 15.90
N LEU A 75 -0.93 1.20 15.30
CA LEU A 75 -1.75 1.27 14.06
C LEU A 75 -0.90 1.48 12.81
N ARG A 76 0.40 1.77 12.94
CA ARG A 76 1.26 2.11 11.80
C ARG A 76 1.35 0.97 10.79
N ASP A 77 1.48 -0.25 11.27
CA ASP A 77 1.68 -1.43 10.44
C ASP A 77 0.37 -2.20 10.14
N ALA A 78 -0.78 -1.67 10.56
CA ALA A 78 -2.08 -2.27 10.31
C ALA A 78 -2.52 -2.08 8.85
N TRP A 79 -3.20 -3.09 8.31
CA TRP A 79 -3.83 -3.03 6.99
C TRP A 79 -5.09 -2.17 7.05
N ALA A 80 -5.11 -1.08 6.29
CA ALA A 80 -6.25 -0.18 6.19
C ALA A 80 -7.11 -0.50 4.96
N THR A 81 -8.42 -0.38 5.12
CA THR A 81 -9.37 -0.45 4.01
C THR A 81 -9.53 0.93 3.42
N CYS A 82 -9.30 1.06 2.11
CA CYS A 82 -9.28 2.32 1.41
C CYS A 82 -10.37 2.35 0.34
N SER A 83 -11.22 3.36 0.39
CA SER A 83 -12.31 3.57 -0.56
C SER A 83 -12.30 5.01 -1.07
N PRO A 84 -13.01 5.32 -2.18
CA PRO A 84 -13.17 6.69 -2.64
C PRO A 84 -13.62 7.63 -1.51
N PRO A 85 -13.23 8.93 -1.56
CA PRO A 85 -13.65 9.89 -0.56
C PRO A 85 -15.17 9.98 -0.51
N THR A 86 -15.72 9.98 0.71
CA THR A 86 -17.14 10.28 0.96
C THR A 86 -17.43 11.74 0.63
N GLU A 87 -18.71 12.11 0.49
CA GLU A 87 -19.11 13.50 0.20
C GLU A 87 -18.56 14.51 1.22
N GLU A 88 -18.40 14.10 2.49
CA GLU A 88 -17.83 14.96 3.54
C GLU A 88 -16.31 15.14 3.42
N GLU A 89 -15.60 14.15 2.85
CA GLU A 89 -14.14 14.20 2.67
C GLU A 89 -13.73 14.83 1.34
N ARG A 90 -14.65 14.91 0.35
CA ARG A 90 -14.38 15.48 -0.98
C ARG A 90 -13.75 16.87 -0.92
N PRO A 91 -14.24 17.83 -0.12
CA PRO A 91 -13.60 19.15 -0.02
C PRO A 91 -12.13 19.07 0.43
N ASN A 92 -11.80 18.15 1.33
CA ASN A 92 -10.42 17.95 1.80
C ASN A 92 -9.57 17.25 0.75
N ALA A 93 -10.12 16.28 0.02
CA ALA A 93 -9.45 15.62 -1.10
C ALA A 93 -9.14 16.60 -2.23
N ASP A 94 -10.10 17.45 -2.60
CA ASP A 94 -9.94 18.48 -3.64
C ASP A 94 -8.88 19.50 -3.22
N LYS A 95 -8.92 19.94 -1.96
CA LYS A 95 -7.89 20.83 -1.41
C LYS A 95 -6.51 20.18 -1.42
N PHE A 96 -6.40 18.91 -1.04
CA PHE A 96 -5.13 18.18 -1.04
C PHE A 96 -4.49 18.14 -2.43
N ILE A 97 -5.28 17.91 -3.48
CA ILE A 97 -4.82 17.95 -4.87
C ILE A 97 -4.45 19.37 -5.30
N ALA A 98 -5.28 20.37 -4.96
CA ALA A 98 -5.04 21.76 -5.30
C ALA A 98 -3.73 22.30 -4.69
N ASP A 99 -3.45 21.96 -3.44
CA ASP A 99 -2.24 22.39 -2.72
C ASP A 99 -0.97 21.78 -3.34
N ARG A 100 -1.04 20.54 -3.85
CA ARG A 100 0.10 19.84 -4.47
C ARG A 100 0.32 20.22 -5.92
N ASN A 101 -0.76 20.49 -6.65
CA ASN A 101 -0.77 20.95 -8.03
C ASN A 101 0.15 20.12 -8.96
N MET A 102 0.11 18.79 -8.85
CA MET A 102 0.91 17.91 -9.69
C MET A 102 0.18 17.54 -11.00
N PRO A 103 0.84 17.63 -12.17
CA PRO A 103 0.20 17.27 -13.44
C PRO A 103 -0.31 15.83 -13.50
N GLY A 104 -1.59 15.66 -13.81
CA GLY A 104 -2.23 14.35 -13.95
C GLY A 104 -2.48 13.62 -12.62
N GLU A 105 -2.20 14.26 -11.48
CA GLU A 105 -2.51 13.70 -10.16
C GLU A 105 -4.02 13.59 -9.97
N ARG A 106 -4.44 12.44 -9.47
CA ARG A 106 -5.82 12.14 -9.11
C ARG A 106 -5.86 11.63 -7.68
N PHE A 107 -6.79 12.15 -6.89
CA PHE A 107 -7.11 11.58 -5.59
C PHE A 107 -7.85 10.25 -5.79
N GLU A 108 -7.32 9.15 -5.24
CA GLU A 108 -7.92 7.82 -5.41
C GLU A 108 -8.80 7.47 -4.22
N VAL A 109 -8.21 7.41 -3.03
CA VAL A 109 -8.88 6.82 -1.86
C VAL A 109 -8.42 7.44 -0.55
N VAL A 110 -9.30 7.34 0.44
CA VAL A 110 -9.02 7.57 1.85
C VAL A 110 -8.91 6.21 2.54
N CYS A 111 -7.80 5.95 3.21
CA CYS A 111 -7.54 4.71 3.93
C CYS A 111 -7.95 4.83 5.38
N ARG A 112 -8.81 3.93 5.84
CA ARG A 112 -9.40 3.94 7.18
C ARG A 112 -9.13 2.63 7.92
N LEU A 113 -8.97 2.74 9.23
CA LEU A 113 -8.90 1.65 10.17
C LEU A 113 -10.11 1.76 11.10
N GLN A 114 -10.86 0.67 11.21
CA GLN A 114 -11.86 0.52 12.25
C GLN A 114 -11.18 -0.10 13.47
N VAL A 115 -11.16 0.62 14.59
CA VAL A 115 -10.57 0.16 15.85
C VAL A 115 -11.66 0.25 16.90
N ASP A 116 -12.24 -0.89 17.27
CA ASP A 116 -13.46 -0.93 18.09
C ASP A 116 -14.55 -0.03 17.47
N ASP A 117 -14.97 1.02 18.17
CA ASP A 117 -15.98 1.98 17.70
C ASP A 117 -15.38 3.20 16.97
N ASP A 118 -14.05 3.33 16.93
CA ASP A 118 -13.35 4.49 16.37
C ASP A 118 -12.91 4.26 14.92
N LEU A 119 -13.19 5.26 14.08
CA LEU A 119 -12.75 5.32 12.69
C LEU A 119 -11.51 6.21 12.60
N VAL A 120 -10.35 5.60 12.30
CA VAL A 120 -9.07 6.30 12.20
C VAL A 120 -8.65 6.40 10.74
N ILE A 121 -8.36 7.62 10.26
CA ILE A 121 -7.77 7.80 8.93
C ILE A 121 -6.29 7.43 9.00
N ARG A 122 -5.92 6.32 8.37
CA ARG A 122 -4.55 5.81 8.33
C ARG A 122 -3.70 6.52 7.27
N GLY A 123 -4.30 6.97 6.18
CA GLY A 123 -3.58 7.60 5.09
C GLY A 123 -4.46 7.94 3.90
N LEU A 124 -3.87 8.59 2.92
CA LEU A 124 -4.50 8.93 1.65
C LEU A 124 -3.70 8.31 0.51
N ILE A 125 -4.33 8.00 -0.61
CA ILE A 125 -3.62 7.56 -1.80
C ILE A 125 -4.02 8.44 -2.98
N THR A 126 -3.02 8.97 -3.68
CA THR A 126 -3.19 9.59 -5.00
C THR A 126 -2.50 8.76 -6.05
N SER A 127 -2.75 9.07 -7.31
CA SER A 127 -2.03 8.43 -8.42
C SER A 127 -1.76 9.40 -9.55
N VAL A 128 -0.75 9.10 -10.35
CA VAL A 128 -0.42 9.81 -11.59
C VAL A 128 -0.32 8.82 -12.76
N PRO A 129 -0.54 9.24 -14.01
CA PRO A 129 -0.25 8.42 -15.19
C PRO A 129 1.21 7.96 -15.20
N ARG A 130 1.45 6.74 -15.68
CA ARG A 130 2.80 6.31 -16.05
C ARG A 130 3.16 6.90 -17.42
N LEU A 131 4.38 7.40 -17.52
CA LEU A 131 5.01 7.90 -18.74
C LEU A 131 6.09 6.92 -19.19
#